data_AF-A0A1I4U676-F1
#
_entry.id   AF-A0A1I4U676-F1
#
_cell.length_a   1.000
_cell.length_b   1.000
_cell.length_c   1.000
_cell.angle_alpha   90.00
_cell.angle_beta   90.00
_cell.angle_gamma   90.00
#
_symmetry.space_group_name_H-M   'P 1'
#
loop_
_entity.id
_entity.type
_entity.pdbx_description
1 polymer ?
#
loop_
_entity_poly.entity_id
_entity_poly.type
_entity_poly.pdbx_seq_one_letter_code
_entity_poly.pdbx_strand_id
1 'polypeptide(L)'
;MSTKTTRTFEDRLLGELQREIALRAEERPEPVPRRTITARRALVALAACVAAAGVVVALPSSTGGSQAYAVERNDDGSVTVSMKEIILSGDDKRELAERLRAEGIQVSVDRPRSGFVCAQPRGEMYSPRWSFEGSGDVMVEHPYVLRPGDTLVFEDPEPVKDSVSPAGSMYAVKGKAEPCREVPWDGLKSFEESLD
;
A
#
# COMPACT_ATOMS: atom_id res chain seq x y z
N MET A 1 18.55 55.41 -14.77
CA MET A 1 18.96 54.22 -14.01
C MET A 1 17.91 53.15 -14.26
N SER A 2 18.28 52.02 -14.87
CA SER A 2 17.33 50.94 -15.19
C SER A 2 17.90 49.63 -14.66
N THR A 3 17.39 49.18 -13.51
CA THR A 3 17.77 47.90 -12.90
C THR A 3 16.78 46.84 -13.33
N LYS A 4 17.28 45.90 -14.13
CA LYS A 4 16.55 44.78 -14.74
C LYS A 4 16.42 43.67 -13.70
N THR A 5 15.21 43.37 -13.26
CA THR A 5 14.93 42.29 -12.30
C THR A 5 15.12 40.94 -12.98
N THR A 6 16.19 40.20 -12.65
CA THR A 6 16.42 38.85 -13.16
C THR A 6 15.54 37.86 -12.38
N ARG A 7 14.60 37.18 -13.05
CA ARG A 7 13.85 36.08 -12.42
C ARG A 7 14.77 34.89 -12.19
N THR A 8 14.66 34.25 -11.03
CA THR A 8 15.45 33.05 -10.71
C THR A 8 14.92 31.84 -11.46
N PHE A 9 15.70 30.76 -11.49
CA PHE A 9 15.29 29.48 -12.08
C PHE A 9 14.02 28.94 -11.41
N GLU A 10 13.93 29.05 -10.08
CA GLU A 10 12.80 28.61 -9.28
C GLU A 10 11.53 29.40 -9.62
N ASP A 11 11.63 30.72 -9.80
CA ASP A 11 10.49 31.57 -10.19
C ASP A 11 9.93 31.18 -11.56
N ARG A 12 10.82 30.77 -12.49
CA ARG A 12 10.40 30.30 -13.81
C ARG A 12 9.71 28.94 -13.71
N LEU A 13 10.27 28.02 -12.91
CA LEU A 13 9.71 26.68 -12.72
C LEU A 13 8.33 26.74 -12.05
N LEU A 14 8.18 27.56 -11.01
CA LEU A 14 6.90 27.80 -10.32
C LEU A 14 5.86 28.39 -11.27
N GLY A 15 6.25 29.34 -12.12
CA GLY A 15 5.36 29.93 -13.12
C GLY A 15 4.90 28.93 -14.18
N GLU A 16 5.79 28.05 -14.64
CA GLU A 16 5.46 26.99 -15.60
C GLU A 16 4.53 25.93 -14.97
N LEU A 17 4.77 25.54 -13.71
CA LEU A 17 3.92 24.57 -13.00
C LEU A 17 2.50 25.12 -12.73
N GLN A 18 2.39 26.38 -12.28
CA GLN A 18 1.10 27.02 -12.06
C GLN A 18 0.28 27.11 -13.35
N ARG A 19 0.95 27.35 -14.49
CA ARG A 19 0.31 27.39 -15.81
C ARG A 19 -0.25 26.02 -16.21
N GLU A 20 0.50 24.94 -15.99
CA GLU A 20 0.06 23.57 -16.31
C GLU A 20 -1.16 23.15 -15.46
N ILE A 21 -1.17 23.51 -14.17
CA ILE A 21 -2.31 23.26 -13.28
C ILE A 21 -3.55 24.03 -13.74
N ALA A 22 -3.39 25.28 -14.17
CA ALA A 22 -4.50 26.08 -14.69
C ALA A 22 -5.10 25.48 -15.97
N LEU A 23 -4.25 25.03 -16.91
CA LEU A 23 -4.70 24.39 -18.15
C LEU A 23 -5.48 23.10 -17.88
N ARG A 24 -5.01 22.26 -16.95
CA ARG A 24 -5.73 21.04 -16.53
C ARG A 24 -7.03 21.34 -15.78
N ALA A 25 -7.11 22.48 -15.09
CA ALA A 25 -8.33 22.91 -14.42
C ALA A 25 -9.40 23.39 -15.43
N GLU A 26 -8.98 24.01 -16.54
CA GLU A 26 -9.86 24.42 -17.65
C GLU A 26 -10.33 23.24 -18.52
N GLU A 27 -9.56 22.15 -18.59
CA GLU A 27 -9.95 20.90 -19.27
C GLU A 27 -10.98 20.04 -18.52
N ARG A 28 -11.52 20.52 -17.40
CA ARG A 28 -12.57 19.80 -16.66
C ARG A 28 -13.83 19.70 -17.54
N PRO A 29 -14.29 18.49 -17.93
CA PRO A 29 -15.45 18.36 -18.79
C PRO A 29 -16.70 18.90 -18.08
N GLU A 30 -17.41 19.79 -18.77
CA GLU A 30 -18.72 20.32 -18.39
C GLU A 30 -19.65 19.19 -17.89
N PRO A 31 -20.34 19.36 -16.75
CA PRO A 31 -21.27 18.36 -16.26
C PRO A 31 -22.45 18.24 -17.25
N VAL A 32 -22.44 17.17 -18.05
CA VAL A 32 -23.54 16.81 -18.94
C VAL A 32 -24.83 16.72 -18.12
N PRO A 33 -25.91 17.48 -18.44
CA PRO A 33 -27.14 17.43 -17.68
C PRO A 33 -27.78 16.05 -17.82
N ARG A 34 -27.75 15.27 -16.74
CA ARG A 34 -28.36 13.94 -16.70
C ARG A 34 -29.88 14.09 -16.68
N ARG A 35 -30.51 13.71 -17.80
CA ARG A 35 -31.97 13.61 -17.93
C ARG A 35 -32.49 12.62 -16.88
N THR A 36 -33.39 13.06 -16.00
CA THR A 36 -34.02 12.23 -14.97
C THR A 36 -35.00 11.25 -15.61
N ILE A 37 -34.51 10.08 -16.00
CA ILE A 37 -35.36 8.98 -16.47
C ILE A 37 -35.91 8.28 -15.23
N THR A 38 -37.24 8.35 -15.07
CA THR A 38 -37.97 7.79 -13.93
C THR A 38 -37.77 6.28 -13.84
N ALA A 39 -37.44 5.81 -12.62
CA ALA A 39 -37.00 4.46 -12.28
C ALA A 39 -37.93 3.29 -12.66
N ARG A 40 -39.13 3.56 -13.21
CA ARG A 40 -40.11 2.53 -13.59
C ARG A 40 -39.88 1.92 -14.98
N ARG A 41 -39.06 2.52 -15.85
CA ARG A 41 -38.84 2.00 -17.23
C ARG A 41 -37.52 1.24 -17.43
N ALA A 42 -36.63 1.21 -16.43
CA ALA A 42 -35.34 0.53 -16.54
C ALA A 42 -35.39 -0.99 -16.29
N LEU A 43 -36.51 -1.53 -15.76
CA LEU A 43 -36.61 -2.95 -15.40
C LEU A 43 -36.92 -3.90 -16.57
N VAL A 44 -37.07 -3.41 -17.80
CA VAL A 44 -37.45 -4.25 -18.96
C VAL A 44 -36.33 -4.37 -20.01
N ALA A 45 -35.18 -3.71 -19.84
CA ALA A 45 -34.10 -3.65 -20.83
C ALA A 45 -32.77 -4.30 -20.37
N LEU A 46 -32.80 -5.28 -19.46
CA LEU A 46 -31.64 -6.05 -19.02
C LEU A 46 -31.77 -7.55 -19.40
N ALA A 47 -32.36 -7.81 -20.57
CA ALA A 47 -32.45 -9.15 -21.14
C ALA A 47 -31.89 -9.17 -22.57
N ALA A 48 -30.64 -8.73 -22.73
CA ALA A 48 -29.81 -9.08 -23.88
C ALA A 48 -28.36 -8.64 -23.64
N CYS A 49 -27.43 -9.52 -23.97
CA CYS A 49 -25.97 -9.32 -24.01
C CYS A 49 -25.20 -9.48 -22.70
N VAL A 50 -25.16 -10.71 -22.14
CA VAL A 50 -23.99 -11.16 -21.37
C VAL A 50 -23.09 -11.93 -22.33
N ALA A 51 -22.21 -11.21 -23.00
CA ALA A 51 -21.05 -11.77 -23.68
C ALA A 51 -19.81 -11.19 -23.00
N ALA A 52 -19.16 -12.04 -22.22
CA ALA A 52 -17.77 -11.97 -21.75
C ALA A 52 -17.12 -10.57 -21.68
N ALA A 53 -17.35 -9.87 -20.57
CA ALA A 53 -16.36 -8.95 -20.01
C ALA A 53 -16.41 -9.14 -18.50
N GLY A 54 -15.25 -9.46 -17.90
CA GLY A 54 -15.11 -9.69 -16.48
C GLY A 54 -15.78 -8.58 -15.68
N VAL A 55 -16.66 -8.97 -14.76
CA VAL A 55 -17.27 -8.02 -13.84
C VAL A 55 -16.19 -7.68 -12.82
N VAL A 56 -15.46 -6.59 -13.06
CA VAL A 56 -14.69 -5.93 -12.01
C VAL A 56 -15.73 -5.41 -11.03
N VAL A 57 -15.99 -6.17 -9.97
CA VAL A 57 -16.79 -5.67 -8.84
C VAL A 57 -15.92 -4.64 -8.14
N ALA A 58 -15.99 -3.41 -8.61
CA ALA A 58 -15.50 -2.25 -7.90
C ALA A 58 -16.37 -2.13 -6.63
N LEU A 59 -15.93 -2.78 -5.55
CA LEU A 59 -16.41 -2.46 -4.22
C LEU A 59 -16.23 -0.96 -4.01
N PRO A 60 -17.23 -0.24 -3.49
CA PRO A 60 -17.13 1.19 -3.28
C PRO A 60 -15.98 1.47 -2.31
N SER A 61 -14.84 1.91 -2.84
CA SER A 61 -13.74 2.46 -2.05
C SER A 61 -14.28 3.65 -1.27
N SER A 62 -14.54 3.44 0.02
CA SER A 62 -14.86 4.54 0.92
C SER A 62 -13.67 5.48 1.00
N THR A 63 -13.94 6.76 0.71
CA THR A 63 -13.15 7.95 1.06
C THR A 63 -11.79 8.14 0.38
N GLY A 64 -11.83 8.79 -0.80
CA GLY A 64 -11.04 9.97 -1.20
C GLY A 64 -9.72 10.33 -0.50
N GLY A 65 -8.79 9.39 -0.37
CA GLY A 65 -7.37 9.60 -0.07
C GLY A 65 -6.52 8.52 -0.75
N SER A 66 -5.25 8.80 -1.06
CA SER A 66 -4.32 7.76 -1.52
C SER A 66 -4.07 6.81 -0.36
N GLN A 67 -4.81 5.70 -0.31
CA GLN A 67 -4.67 4.70 0.74
C GLN A 67 -3.22 4.18 0.80
N ALA A 68 -2.70 3.95 2.00
CA ALA A 68 -1.33 3.46 2.20
C ALA A 68 -1.15 1.99 1.73
N TYR A 69 -2.27 1.32 1.41
CA TYR A 69 -2.35 -0.04 0.91
C TYR A 69 -3.54 -0.21 -0.04
N ALA A 70 -3.55 -1.28 -0.82
CA ALA A 70 -4.69 -1.76 -1.59
C ALA A 70 -4.86 -3.27 -1.41
N VAL A 71 -6.10 -3.73 -1.40
CA VAL A 71 -6.47 -5.15 -1.30
C VAL A 71 -7.40 -5.47 -2.47
N GLU A 72 -6.96 -6.35 -3.35
CA GLU A 72 -7.68 -6.75 -4.55
C GLU A 72 -7.88 -8.26 -4.56
N ARG A 73 -9.13 -8.70 -4.75
CA ARG A 73 -9.43 -10.12 -4.90
C ARG A 73 -9.29 -10.52 -6.36
N ASN A 74 -8.58 -11.61 -6.60
CA ASN A 74 -8.39 -12.20 -7.93
C ASN A 74 -9.43 -13.30 -8.21
N ASP A 75 -9.66 -13.59 -9.49
CA ASP A 75 -10.62 -14.60 -9.94
C ASP A 75 -10.27 -16.03 -9.50
N ASP A 76 -8.98 -16.30 -9.25
CA ASP A 76 -8.48 -17.59 -8.76
C ASP A 76 -8.65 -17.77 -7.24
N GLY A 77 -9.26 -16.80 -6.56
CA GLY A 77 -9.48 -16.78 -5.12
C GLY A 77 -8.28 -16.30 -4.31
N SER A 78 -7.18 -15.87 -4.94
CA SER A 78 -6.09 -15.19 -4.26
C SER A 78 -6.40 -13.71 -4.01
N VAL A 79 -5.62 -13.08 -3.14
CA VAL A 79 -5.74 -11.69 -2.74
C VAL A 79 -4.40 -11.00 -2.98
N THR A 80 -4.42 -9.97 -3.81
CA THR A 80 -3.29 -9.09 -4.07
C THR A 80 -3.28 -7.97 -3.02
N VAL A 81 -2.20 -7.88 -2.24
CA VAL A 81 -1.99 -6.84 -1.22
C VAL A 81 -0.85 -5.94 -1.67
N SER A 82 -1.18 -4.73 -2.12
CA SER A 82 -0.22 -3.72 -2.53
C SER A 82 0.01 -2.74 -1.38
N MET A 83 1.25 -2.32 -1.14
CA MET A 83 1.56 -1.37 -0.08
C MET A 83 2.45 -0.25 -0.60
N LYS A 84 2.06 0.98 -0.26
CA LYS A 84 2.83 2.19 -0.56
C LYS A 84 3.81 2.49 0.57
N GLU A 85 3.44 2.13 1.80
CA GLU A 85 4.24 2.35 3.01
C GLU A 85 4.34 1.04 3.80
N ILE A 86 5.56 0.64 4.17
CA ILE A 86 5.80 -0.57 4.98
C ILE A 86 5.40 -0.32 6.44
N ILE A 87 5.57 0.92 6.92
CA ILE A 87 5.21 1.34 8.27
C ILE A 87 3.84 2.01 8.22
N LEU A 88 2.80 1.20 8.40
CA LEU A 88 1.42 1.69 8.50
C LEU A 88 1.11 2.25 9.89
N SER A 89 0.23 3.26 9.94
CA SER A 89 -0.35 3.75 11.20
C SER A 89 -1.19 2.65 11.87
N GLY A 90 -1.46 2.79 13.18
CA GLY A 90 -2.25 1.80 13.92
C GLY A 90 -3.69 1.63 13.39
N ASP A 91 -4.28 2.70 12.86
CA ASP A 91 -5.61 2.67 12.26
C ASP A 91 -5.59 2.01 10.88
N ASP A 92 -4.59 2.32 10.04
CA ASP A 92 -4.42 1.69 8.73
C ASP A 92 -4.17 0.18 8.85
N LYS A 93 -3.34 -0.23 9.81
CA LYS A 93 -3.11 -1.66 10.11
C LYS A 93 -4.38 -2.38 10.53
N ARG A 94 -5.21 -1.74 11.36
CA ARG A 94 -6.48 -2.32 11.83
C ARG A 94 -7.45 -2.51 10.67
N GLU A 95 -7.63 -1.48 9.85
CA GLU A 95 -8.53 -1.53 8.69
C GLU A 95 -8.05 -2.56 7.66
N LEU A 96 -6.75 -2.59 7.34
CA LEU A 96 -6.16 -3.59 6.46
C LEU A 96 -6.41 -4.99 7.01
N ALA A 97 -6.20 -5.19 8.31
CA ALA A 97 -6.38 -6.48 8.95
C ALA A 97 -7.85 -6.96 8.91
N GLU A 98 -8.82 -6.06 9.02
CA GLU A 98 -10.24 -6.38 8.86
C GLU A 98 -10.56 -6.83 7.43
N ARG A 99 -10.10 -6.07 6.43
CA ARG A 99 -10.29 -6.39 5.01
C ARG A 99 -9.67 -7.74 4.64
N LEU A 100 -8.44 -8.00 5.09
CA LEU A 100 -7.74 -9.25 4.82
C LEU A 100 -8.44 -10.46 5.47
N ARG A 101 -8.92 -10.32 6.70
CA ARG A 101 -9.66 -11.40 7.37
C ARG A 101 -10.97 -11.73 6.66
N ALA A 102 -11.65 -10.72 6.09
CA ALA A 102 -12.85 -10.95 5.28
C ALA A 102 -12.57 -11.82 4.04
N GLU A 103 -11.36 -11.77 3.51
CA GLU A 103 -10.89 -12.60 2.39
C GLU A 103 -10.25 -13.93 2.83
N GLY A 104 -10.33 -14.27 4.13
CA GLY A 104 -9.75 -15.50 4.67
C GLY A 104 -8.23 -15.46 4.87
N ILE A 105 -7.62 -14.28 4.81
CA ILE A 105 -6.21 -14.07 5.11
C ILE A 105 -6.04 -13.80 6.61
N GLN A 106 -5.07 -14.47 7.25
CA GLN A 106 -4.71 -14.25 8.64
C GLN A 106 -3.83 -13.01 8.77
N VAL A 107 -3.92 -12.31 9.90
CA VAL A 107 -3.06 -11.16 10.18
C VAL A 107 -2.49 -11.28 11.59
N SER A 108 -1.16 -11.28 11.70
CA SER A 108 -0.42 -11.24 12.95
C SER A 108 0.16 -9.85 13.15
N VAL A 109 -0.07 -9.25 14.32
CA VAL A 109 0.57 -7.99 14.71
C VAL A 109 1.30 -8.26 16.01
N ASP A 110 2.61 -8.27 15.93
CA ASP A 110 3.49 -8.56 17.04
C ASP A 110 4.20 -7.27 17.46
N ARG A 111 4.26 -7.02 18.77
CA ARG A 111 4.96 -5.86 19.36
C ARG A 111 6.03 -6.37 20.33
N PRO A 112 7.20 -6.81 19.82
CA PRO A 112 8.31 -7.23 20.68
C PRO A 112 8.72 -6.13 21.65
N ARG A 113 9.08 -6.52 22.87
CA ARG A 113 9.61 -5.60 23.88
C ARG A 113 10.90 -4.92 23.43
N SER A 114 11.17 -3.76 24.03
CA SER A 114 12.40 -2.99 23.77
C SER A 114 13.66 -3.88 23.86
N GLY A 115 14.46 -3.90 22.79
CA GLY A 115 15.68 -4.72 22.68
C GLY A 115 15.48 -6.14 22.16
N PHE A 116 14.26 -6.51 21.75
CA PHE A 116 13.93 -7.84 21.20
C PHE A 116 13.31 -7.74 19.80
N VAL A 117 13.45 -8.84 19.04
CA VAL A 117 12.75 -9.09 17.77
C VAL A 117 12.11 -10.47 17.80
N CYS A 118 11.23 -10.78 16.85
CA CYS A 118 10.71 -12.14 16.72
C CYS A 118 11.77 -13.05 16.07
N ALA A 119 11.93 -14.26 16.60
CA ALA A 119 12.77 -15.27 15.98
C ALA A 119 12.26 -15.62 14.57
N GLN A 120 13.19 -15.70 13.61
CA GLN A 120 12.93 -16.10 12.24
C GLN A 120 13.50 -17.51 11.95
N PRO A 121 12.96 -18.25 10.97
CA PRO A 121 11.75 -17.94 10.20
C PRO A 121 10.47 -18.27 10.99
N ARG A 122 9.36 -17.57 10.70
CA ARG A 122 8.02 -17.87 11.25
C ARG A 122 7.12 -18.70 10.33
N GLY A 123 7.76 -19.36 9.35
CA GLY A 123 7.14 -20.18 8.31
C GLY A 123 7.78 -19.93 6.95
N GLU A 124 7.19 -20.47 5.89
CA GLU A 124 7.67 -20.25 4.52
C GLU A 124 7.26 -18.84 4.05
N MET A 125 8.23 -17.92 4.04
CA MET A 125 7.99 -16.54 3.61
C MET A 125 7.78 -16.43 2.10
N TYR A 126 6.89 -15.52 1.69
CA TYR A 126 6.86 -15.05 0.32
C TYR A 126 8.15 -14.31 0.01
N SER A 127 8.85 -14.71 -1.05
CA SER A 127 9.99 -13.96 -1.54
C SER A 127 9.50 -12.63 -2.13
N PRO A 128 9.98 -11.47 -1.65
CA PRO A 128 9.71 -10.21 -2.34
C PRO A 128 10.21 -10.33 -3.78
N ARG A 129 9.35 -10.02 -4.74
CA ARG A 129 9.73 -9.95 -6.13
C ARG A 129 10.37 -8.58 -6.34
N TRP A 130 11.68 -8.51 -6.38
CA TRP A 130 12.40 -7.26 -6.63
C TRP A 130 12.35 -6.92 -8.11
N SER A 131 11.91 -5.70 -8.44
CA SER A 131 12.10 -5.09 -9.75
C SER A 131 12.90 -3.81 -9.59
N PHE A 132 14.03 -3.73 -10.27
CA PHE A 132 14.82 -2.51 -10.36
C PHE A 132 14.34 -1.73 -11.58
N GLU A 133 13.66 -0.61 -11.38
CA GLU A 133 13.46 0.36 -12.46
C GLU A 133 14.74 1.20 -12.57
N GLY A 134 15.31 1.26 -13.78
CA GLY A 134 16.70 1.66 -14.04
C GLY A 134 17.09 3.12 -13.72
N SER A 135 16.34 3.84 -12.89
CA SER A 135 16.62 5.23 -12.46
C SER A 135 17.30 5.33 -11.09
N GLY A 136 17.54 4.22 -10.38
CA GLY A 136 18.16 4.22 -9.04
C GLY A 136 17.18 4.46 -7.89
N ASP A 137 15.89 4.68 -8.19
CA ASP A 137 14.81 4.56 -7.21
C ASP A 137 14.42 3.08 -7.08
N VAL A 138 14.63 2.50 -5.91
CA VAL A 138 14.12 1.15 -5.59
C VAL A 138 12.63 1.29 -5.28
N MET A 139 11.79 1.26 -6.31
CA MET A 139 10.36 1.09 -6.14
C MET A 139 10.10 -0.37 -5.76
N VAL A 140 9.77 -0.63 -4.50
CA VAL A 140 9.24 -1.93 -4.05
C VAL A 140 7.80 -2.04 -4.55
N GLU A 141 7.61 -2.12 -5.86
CA GLU A 141 6.29 -2.35 -6.45
C GLU A 141 6.10 -3.82 -6.76
N HIS A 142 5.96 -4.67 -5.74
CA HIS A 142 5.25 -5.93 -5.97
C HIS A 142 4.34 -6.26 -4.80
N PRO A 143 3.03 -6.44 -5.05
CA PRO A 143 2.09 -6.87 -4.04
C PRO A 143 2.36 -8.31 -3.60
N TYR A 144 1.97 -8.63 -2.36
CA TYR A 144 1.85 -10.02 -1.94
C TYR A 144 0.61 -10.63 -2.60
N VAL A 145 0.75 -11.76 -3.30
CA VAL A 145 -0.38 -12.55 -3.79
C VAL A 145 -0.64 -13.69 -2.81
N LEU A 146 -1.57 -13.45 -1.90
CA LEU A 146 -1.90 -14.32 -0.78
C LEU A 146 -3.05 -15.25 -1.12
N ARG A 147 -3.04 -16.46 -0.58
CA ARG A 147 -4.15 -17.40 -0.64
C ARG A 147 -4.90 -17.42 0.69
N PRO A 148 -6.20 -17.75 0.69
CA PRO A 148 -6.94 -17.99 1.92
C PRO A 148 -6.19 -18.98 2.83
N GLY A 149 -5.99 -18.60 4.09
CA GLY A 149 -5.20 -19.34 5.07
C GLY A 149 -3.77 -18.83 5.25
N ASP A 150 -3.23 -18.03 4.33
CA ASP A 150 -1.91 -17.38 4.49
C ASP A 150 -1.95 -16.27 5.53
N THR A 151 -0.78 -15.81 5.97
CA THR A 151 -0.65 -14.79 7.02
C THR A 151 0.16 -13.59 6.55
N LEU A 152 -0.39 -12.39 6.69
CA LEU A 152 0.39 -11.14 6.65
C LEU A 152 0.84 -10.80 8.08
N VAL A 153 2.14 -10.63 8.28
CA VAL A 153 2.74 -10.35 9.58
C VAL A 153 3.24 -8.91 9.62
N PHE A 154 2.89 -8.21 10.69
CA PHE A 154 3.50 -6.94 11.10
C PHE A 154 4.28 -7.16 12.38
N GLU A 155 5.55 -6.79 12.39
CA GLU A 155 6.37 -6.75 13.59
C GLU A 155 6.71 -5.29 13.86
N ASP A 156 6.23 -4.77 15.00
CA ASP A 156 6.43 -3.39 15.44
C ASP A 156 7.20 -3.39 16.77
N PRO A 157 8.53 -3.62 16.78
CA PRO A 157 9.30 -3.60 18.02
C PRO A 157 9.19 -2.27 18.75
N GLU A 158 9.14 -2.33 20.08
CA GLU A 158 9.23 -1.12 20.89
C GLU A 158 10.60 -0.43 20.71
N PRO A 159 10.64 0.91 20.65
CA PRO A 159 11.90 1.63 20.55
C PRO A 159 12.87 1.32 21.68
N VAL A 160 14.16 1.29 21.37
CA VAL A 160 15.24 1.21 22.36
C VAL A 160 15.65 2.63 22.75
N LYS A 161 15.57 2.94 24.05
CA LYS A 161 15.96 4.25 24.55
C LYS A 161 17.47 4.44 24.42
N ASP A 162 17.88 5.63 23.99
CA ASP A 162 19.29 6.04 23.88
C ASP A 162 20.13 5.12 22.96
N SER A 163 19.48 4.44 22.00
CA SER A 163 20.12 3.51 21.07
C SER A 163 19.38 3.44 19.72
N VAL A 164 19.95 2.74 18.74
CA VAL A 164 19.26 2.40 17.49
C VAL A 164 18.15 1.39 17.82
N SER A 165 16.98 1.54 17.20
CA SER A 165 15.87 0.60 17.38
C SER A 165 15.79 -0.37 16.21
N PRO A 166 15.37 -1.63 16.43
CA PRO A 166 15.03 -2.51 15.32
C PRO A 166 13.91 -1.90 14.48
N ALA A 167 14.04 -1.97 13.16
CA ALA A 167 13.02 -1.47 12.25
C ALA A 167 11.75 -2.31 12.37
N GLY A 168 10.58 -1.65 12.25
CA GLY A 168 9.34 -2.36 12.01
C GLY A 168 9.43 -3.10 10.68
N SER A 169 8.86 -4.31 10.62
CA SER A 169 8.89 -5.13 9.42
C SER A 169 7.51 -5.63 9.05
N MET A 170 7.34 -5.89 7.76
CA MET A 170 6.15 -6.53 7.23
C MET A 170 6.55 -7.58 6.21
N TYR A 171 5.98 -8.77 6.36
CA TYR A 171 6.19 -9.88 5.43
C TYR A 171 4.98 -10.80 5.41
N ALA A 172 4.87 -11.59 4.35
CA ALA A 172 3.84 -12.61 4.23
C ALA A 172 4.42 -14.02 4.39
N VAL A 173 3.66 -14.89 5.02
CA VAL A 173 3.98 -16.30 5.24
C VAL A 173 2.89 -17.18 4.63
N LYS A 174 3.29 -18.24 3.95
CA LYS A 174 2.36 -19.27 3.46
C LYS A 174 1.77 -20.04 4.64
N GLY A 175 0.45 -20.13 4.70
CA GLY A 175 -0.28 -20.69 5.82
C GLY A 175 -0.23 -19.84 7.08
N LYS A 176 -0.40 -20.49 8.23
CA LYS A 176 -0.38 -19.84 9.54
C LYS A 176 1.05 -19.55 9.99
N ALA A 177 1.36 -18.28 10.27
CA ALA A 177 2.63 -17.92 10.86
C ALA A 177 2.78 -18.51 12.28
N GLU A 178 3.99 -18.99 12.61
CA GLU A 178 4.31 -19.39 13.98
C GLU A 178 4.23 -18.19 14.93
N PRO A 179 3.91 -18.36 16.23
CA PRO A 179 3.86 -17.26 17.19
C PRO A 179 5.20 -16.52 17.33
N CYS A 180 5.17 -15.22 17.65
CA CYS A 180 6.40 -14.47 17.91
C CYS A 180 7.06 -14.98 19.18
N ARG A 181 8.23 -15.61 19.02
CA ARG A 181 9.15 -15.91 20.11
C ARG A 181 10.22 -14.83 20.15
N GLU A 182 10.17 -13.97 21.17
CA GLU A 182 11.15 -12.90 21.33
C GLU A 182 12.57 -13.44 21.50
N VAL A 183 13.51 -12.87 20.76
CA VAL A 183 14.96 -13.07 20.89
C VAL A 183 15.67 -11.73 20.96
N PRO A 184 16.80 -11.61 21.68
CA PRO A 184 17.55 -10.37 21.74
C PRO A 184 17.90 -9.86 20.34
N TRP A 185 17.80 -8.54 20.16
CA TRP A 185 18.20 -7.90 18.91
C TRP A 185 19.67 -7.52 18.96
N ASP A 186 20.49 -8.20 18.16
CA ASP A 186 21.94 -7.96 18.08
C ASP A 186 22.31 -6.87 17.03
N GLY A 187 21.32 -6.19 16.45
CA GLY A 187 21.43 -5.46 15.18
C GLY A 187 22.42 -4.29 15.13
N LEU A 188 22.84 -3.75 16.28
CA LEU A 188 23.91 -2.75 16.34
C LEU A 188 25.26 -3.32 15.91
N LYS A 189 25.61 -4.53 16.39
CA LYS A 189 26.88 -5.19 16.02
C LYS A 189 26.92 -5.56 14.54
N SER A 190 25.82 -6.09 14.00
CA SER A 190 25.76 -6.48 12.59
C SER A 190 25.76 -5.28 11.63
N PHE A 191 25.22 -4.13 12.05
CA PHE A 191 25.27 -2.90 11.25
C PHE A 191 26.69 -2.30 11.27
N GLU A 192 27.32 -2.23 12.44
CA GLU A 192 28.70 -1.75 12.59
C GLU A 192 29.69 -2.63 11.83
N GLU A 193 29.59 -3.96 11.93
CA GLU A 193 30.42 -4.92 11.17
C GLU A 193 30.20 -4.88 9.64
N SER A 194 29.06 -4.37 9.17
CA SER A 194 28.77 -4.24 7.73
C SER A 194 29.32 -2.96 7.09
N LEU A 195 29.83 -2.03 7.90
CA LEU A 195 30.40 -0.76 7.47
C LEU A 195 31.94 -0.77 7.41
N ASP A 196 32.58 -1.82 7.95
CA ASP A 196 34.02 -2.10 7.88
C ASP A 196 34.38 -3.01 6.67
#